data_AF-A0A7J7X6N1-F1
#
_entry.id   AF-A0A7J7X6N1-F1
#
_cell.length_a   1.000
_cell.length_b   1.000
_cell.length_c   1.000
_cell.angle_alpha   90.00
_cell.angle_beta   90.00
_cell.angle_gamma   90.00
#
_symmetry.space_group_name_H-M   'P 1'
#
loop_
_entity.id
_entity.type
_entity.pdbx_description
1 polymer ?
#
loop_
_entity_poly.entity_id
_entity_poly.type
_entity_poly.pdbx_seq_one_letter_code
_entity_poly.pdbx_strand_id
1 'polypeptide(L)'
;MGQLERGRSWTSGLLFALATGVRSNGLVNVGFLMHSQCQGFFSSLTVLNPLRQLLKLMGSVFLSVLALGLPFALFQYYAYMQFCLPGSAHPIPKPLLQLAVDKGYRIAEGNEPPWCSWQLPLVYSYIQDIYWNVGFLRYYELKQVPNFLLAAPVAILIVWATWTYVSTHPWLCLTLGMRRSKNSENLEKPHPGFLSPRVFVYLVHAAALLLFGSLCMHVQVLTRFLGSSTPIVYWFPAHLLQDQEPLLRSLETVPWKPLAEDSPPGQKVPRNSIMGLLYNWKTCSLVTQCILGYFLTYWLLGLLLHCNFLPWT
;
A
#
# COMPACT_ATOMS: atom_id res chain seq x y z
N MET A 1 -7.70 -3.94 5.50
CA MET A 1 -8.56 -2.79 5.12
C MET A 1 -10.05 -3.11 5.22
N GLY A 2 -10.62 -4.03 4.41
CA GLY A 2 -12.08 -4.28 4.43
C GLY A 2 -12.70 -4.66 5.79
N GLN A 3 -12.00 -5.38 6.67
CA GLN A 3 -12.50 -5.67 8.03
C GLN A 3 -12.52 -4.42 8.93
N LEU A 4 -11.58 -3.49 8.74
CA LEU A 4 -11.52 -2.22 9.47
C LEU A 4 -12.73 -1.34 9.12
N GLU A 5 -13.05 -1.24 7.82
CA GLU A 5 -14.23 -0.51 7.34
C GLU A 5 -15.56 -1.10 7.84
N ARG A 6 -15.59 -2.41 8.15
CA ARG A 6 -16.74 -3.08 8.77
C ARG A 6 -16.82 -2.89 10.29
N GLY A 7 -15.92 -2.08 10.87
CA GLY A 7 -15.85 -1.83 12.32
C GLY A 7 -15.23 -2.98 13.13
N ARG A 8 -14.64 -3.99 12.49
CA ARG A 8 -14.06 -5.16 13.18
C ARG A 8 -12.58 -4.94 13.50
N SER A 9 -12.31 -3.99 14.39
CA SER A 9 -10.95 -3.50 14.70
C SER A 9 -9.98 -4.60 15.10
N TRP A 10 -10.37 -5.55 15.96
CA TRP A 10 -9.52 -6.67 16.38
C TRP A 10 -9.08 -7.56 15.22
N THR A 11 -10.03 -7.98 14.37
CA THR A 11 -9.72 -8.82 13.20
C THR A 11 -8.82 -8.08 12.20
N SER A 12 -9.02 -6.77 12.04
CA SER A 12 -8.16 -5.96 11.19
C SER A 12 -6.75 -5.81 11.76
N GLY A 13 -6.61 -5.62 13.07
CA GLY A 13 -5.33 -5.56 13.76
C GLY A 13 -4.55 -6.86 13.62
N LEU A 14 -5.21 -8.00 13.80
CA LEU A 14 -4.58 -9.31 13.60
C LEU A 14 -4.08 -9.48 12.15
N LEU A 15 -4.91 -9.16 11.15
CA LEU A 15 -4.49 -9.25 9.74
C LEU A 15 -3.31 -8.32 9.41
N PHE A 16 -3.26 -7.12 9.99
CA PHE A 16 -2.13 -6.22 9.82
C PHE A 16 -0.87 -6.68 10.55
N ALA A 17 -1.00 -7.28 11.73
CA ALA A 17 0.11 -7.90 12.44
C ALA A 17 0.67 -9.10 11.64
N LEU A 18 -0.19 -9.96 11.09
CA LEU A 18 0.22 -11.05 10.21
C LEU A 18 0.94 -10.52 8.96
N ALA A 19 0.43 -9.46 8.34
CA ALA A 19 1.13 -8.81 7.22
C ALA A 19 2.53 -8.32 7.62
N THR A 20 2.67 -7.76 8.83
CA THR A 20 3.96 -7.32 9.39
C THR A 20 4.91 -8.49 9.65
N GLY A 21 4.38 -9.63 10.11
CA GLY A 21 5.15 -10.85 10.31
C GLY A 21 5.70 -11.44 9.01
N VAL A 22 5.01 -11.23 7.88
CA VAL A 22 5.51 -11.66 6.56
C VAL A 22 6.54 -10.66 6.00
N ARG A 23 6.30 -9.35 6.12
CA ARG A 23 7.23 -8.29 5.71
C ARG A 23 7.08 -7.05 6.58
N SER A 24 8.20 -6.39 6.86
CA SER A 24 8.27 -5.11 7.60
C SER A 24 7.36 -4.00 7.03
N ASN A 25 7.11 -3.99 5.70
CA ASN A 25 6.16 -3.06 5.06
C ASN A 25 4.76 -3.08 5.70
N GLY A 26 4.38 -4.19 6.35
CA GLY A 26 3.12 -4.29 7.08
C GLY A 26 2.98 -3.26 8.20
N LEU A 27 4.08 -2.77 8.77
CA LEU A 27 4.09 -1.75 9.84
C LEU A 27 3.37 -0.47 9.41
N VAL A 28 3.45 -0.10 8.14
CA VAL A 28 2.86 1.14 7.62
C VAL A 28 1.33 1.13 7.76
N ASN A 29 0.69 -0.06 7.84
CA ASN A 29 -0.75 -0.18 8.05
C ASN A 29 -1.21 0.36 9.42
N VAL A 30 -0.30 0.60 10.36
CA VAL A 30 -0.63 1.21 11.66
C VAL A 30 -1.33 2.56 11.49
N GLY A 31 -1.00 3.31 10.44
CA GLY A 31 -1.64 4.58 10.12
C GLY A 31 -3.16 4.46 9.94
N PHE A 32 -3.64 3.36 9.35
CA PHE A 32 -5.09 3.13 9.19
C PHE A 32 -5.80 2.91 10.54
N LEU A 33 -5.17 2.15 11.44
CA LEU A 33 -5.70 1.92 12.79
C LEU A 33 -5.72 3.21 13.60
N MET A 34 -4.61 3.96 13.59
CA MET A 34 -4.50 5.25 14.27
C MET A 34 -5.56 6.22 13.77
N HIS A 35 -5.71 6.36 12.44
CA HIS A 35 -6.72 7.25 11.87
C HIS A 35 -8.15 6.86 12.31
N SER A 36 -8.49 5.56 12.23
CA SER A 36 -9.81 5.05 12.66
C SER A 36 -10.09 5.35 14.14
N GLN A 37 -9.09 5.16 15.01
CA GLN A 37 -9.20 5.44 16.44
C GLN A 37 -9.31 6.94 16.73
N CYS A 38 -8.52 7.78 16.06
CA CYS A 38 -8.63 9.24 16.14
C CYS A 38 -10.01 9.72 15.70
N GLN A 39 -10.54 9.19 14.60
CA GLN A 39 -11.89 9.54 14.14
C GLN A 39 -12.96 9.15 15.18
N GLY A 40 -12.84 7.96 15.79
CA GLY A 40 -13.69 7.54 16.91
C GLY A 40 -13.59 8.47 18.13
N PHE A 41 -12.39 8.93 18.46
CA PHE A 41 -12.15 9.88 19.55
C PHE A 41 -12.82 11.24 19.28
N PHE A 42 -12.60 11.86 18.11
CA PHE A 42 -13.20 13.15 17.77
C PHE A 42 -14.73 13.09 17.72
N SER A 43 -15.30 11.97 17.26
CA SER A 43 -16.76 11.78 17.29
C SER A 43 -17.33 11.62 18.71
N SER A 44 -16.54 11.09 19.64
CA SER A 44 -16.95 10.87 21.04
C SER A 44 -16.71 12.10 21.93
N LEU A 45 -15.87 13.04 21.49
CA LEU A 45 -15.51 14.26 22.22
C LEU A 45 -16.73 15.15 22.51
N THR A 46 -17.78 15.05 21.69
CA THR A 46 -19.01 15.84 21.85
C THR A 46 -19.97 15.28 22.90
N VAL A 47 -19.73 14.07 23.43
CA VAL A 47 -20.70 13.34 24.27
C VAL A 47 -20.12 12.94 25.64
N LEU A 48 -18.82 12.71 25.76
CA LEU A 48 -18.19 12.20 26.99
C LEU A 48 -17.01 13.06 27.47
N ASN A 49 -16.60 12.84 28.72
CA ASN A 49 -15.44 13.48 29.34
C ASN A 49 -14.17 13.35 28.47
N PRO A 50 -13.53 14.47 28.09
CA PRO A 50 -12.42 14.48 27.13
C PRO A 50 -11.19 13.73 27.65
N LEU A 51 -10.87 13.83 28.94
CA LEU A 51 -9.73 13.15 29.56
C LEU A 51 -9.85 11.62 29.47
N ARG A 52 -11.05 11.08 29.77
CA ARG A 52 -11.30 9.63 29.68
C ARG A 52 -11.18 9.12 28.25
N GLN A 53 -11.65 9.89 27.28
CA GLN A 53 -11.53 9.55 25.87
C GLN A 53 -10.08 9.62 25.39
N LEU A 54 -9.30 10.58 25.89
CA LEU A 54 -7.89 10.71 25.56
C LEU A 54 -7.09 9.51 26.08
N LEU A 55 -7.33 9.10 27.33
CA LEU A 55 -6.72 7.91 27.90
C LEU A 55 -7.09 6.64 27.12
N LYS A 56 -8.35 6.51 26.71
CA LYS A 56 -8.79 5.40 25.84
C LYS A 56 -8.10 5.41 24.48
N LEU A 57 -7.97 6.58 23.86
CA LEU A 57 -7.25 6.74 22.59
C LEU A 57 -5.79 6.33 22.75
N MET A 58 -5.08 6.87 23.75
CA MET A 58 -3.67 6.54 23.99
C MET A 58 -3.48 5.04 24.25
N GLY A 59 -4.32 4.44 25.08
CA GLY A 59 -4.28 2.99 25.33
C GLY A 59 -4.55 2.17 24.07
N SER A 60 -5.54 2.55 23.25
CA SER A 60 -5.86 1.85 22.00
C SER A 60 -4.75 1.97 20.96
N VAL A 61 -4.16 3.16 20.82
CA VAL A 61 -3.07 3.42 19.88
C VAL A 61 -1.84 2.64 20.32
N PHE A 62 -1.49 2.70 21.60
CA PHE A 62 -0.37 1.95 22.16
C PHE A 62 -0.52 0.44 21.93
N LEU A 63 -1.68 -0.12 22.24
CA LEU A 63 -1.95 -1.54 22.01
C LEU A 63 -1.86 -1.90 20.51
N SER A 64 -2.30 -1.02 19.62
CA SER A 64 -2.24 -1.25 18.17
C SER A 64 -0.78 -1.24 17.67
N VAL A 65 0.02 -0.26 18.11
CA VAL A 65 1.45 -0.18 17.79
C VAL A 65 2.19 -1.40 18.33
N LEU A 66 1.89 -1.81 19.57
CA LEU A 66 2.51 -3.00 20.17
C LEU A 66 2.13 -4.27 19.41
N ALA A 67 0.84 -4.48 19.13
CA ALA A 67 0.36 -5.68 18.45
C ALA A 67 0.89 -5.79 17.01
N LEU A 68 0.93 -4.68 16.26
CA LEU A 68 1.48 -4.67 14.90
C LEU A 68 3.01 -4.73 14.90
N GLY A 69 3.66 -4.09 15.87
CA GLY A 69 5.12 -4.05 16.00
C GLY A 69 5.72 -5.35 16.53
N LEU A 70 4.95 -6.16 17.25
CA LEU A 70 5.43 -7.38 17.89
C LEU A 70 6.11 -8.36 16.91
N PRO A 71 5.54 -8.73 15.75
CA PRO A 71 6.21 -9.63 14.81
C PRO A 71 7.56 -9.09 14.31
N PHE A 72 7.64 -7.78 14.05
CA PHE A 72 8.90 -7.14 13.66
C PHE A 72 9.92 -7.19 14.81
N ALA A 73 9.50 -6.87 16.03
CA ALA A 73 10.36 -6.92 17.21
C ALA A 73 10.86 -8.33 17.52
N LEU A 74 10.00 -9.35 17.39
CA LEU A 74 10.38 -10.76 17.55
C LEU A 74 11.44 -11.17 16.53
N PHE A 75 11.33 -10.71 15.28
CA PHE A 75 12.35 -10.96 14.27
C PHE A 75 13.67 -10.24 14.58
N GLN A 76 13.62 -8.97 15.02
CA GLN A 76 14.84 -8.26 15.45
C GLN A 76 15.52 -8.98 16.61
N TYR A 77 14.74 -9.45 17.60
CA TYR A 77 15.26 -10.21 18.73
C TYR A 77 15.87 -11.54 18.29
N TYR A 78 15.20 -12.30 17.42
CA TYR A 78 15.74 -13.53 16.85
C TYR A 78 17.09 -13.29 16.15
N ALA A 79 17.18 -12.24 15.33
CA ALA A 79 18.43 -11.90 14.65
C ALA A 79 19.53 -11.47 15.62
N TYR A 80 19.19 -10.72 16.67
CA TYR A 80 20.11 -10.35 17.73
C TYR A 80 20.68 -11.58 18.44
N MET A 81 19.81 -12.52 18.83
CA MET A 81 20.24 -13.78 19.46
C MET A 81 21.21 -14.56 18.56
N GLN A 82 20.96 -14.56 17.24
CA GLN A 82 21.78 -15.32 16.30
C GLN A 82 23.14 -14.67 16.01
N PHE A 83 23.21 -13.34 15.89
CA PHE A 83 24.40 -12.62 15.40
C PHE A 83 25.21 -11.93 16.49
N CYS A 84 24.60 -11.57 17.62
CA CYS A 84 25.25 -10.81 18.69
C CYS A 84 25.60 -11.67 19.91
N LEU A 85 24.95 -12.82 20.11
CA LEU A 85 25.27 -13.71 21.22
C LEU A 85 26.18 -14.87 20.78
N PRO A 86 27.27 -15.13 21.53
CA PRO A 86 28.18 -16.22 21.23
C PRO A 86 27.47 -17.59 21.38
N GLY A 87 27.82 -18.54 20.51
CA GLY A 87 27.36 -19.93 20.60
C GLY A 87 25.92 -20.19 20.14
N SER A 88 25.21 -19.17 19.62
CA SER A 88 23.84 -19.31 19.12
C SER A 88 23.77 -19.53 17.60
N ALA A 89 24.91 -19.49 16.90
CA ALA A 89 24.98 -19.65 15.46
C ALA A 89 24.56 -21.07 15.04
N HIS A 90 23.64 -21.12 14.09
CA HIS A 90 23.17 -22.36 13.48
C HIS A 90 24.03 -22.67 12.26
N PRO A 91 24.30 -23.95 11.96
CA PRO A 91 25.13 -24.33 10.82
C PRO A 91 24.47 -23.85 9.52
N ILE A 92 25.20 -23.06 8.75
CA ILE A 92 24.74 -22.50 7.47
C ILE A 92 25.07 -23.51 6.35
N PRO A 93 24.10 -23.90 5.49
CA PRO A 93 24.37 -24.73 4.32
C PRO A 93 25.47 -24.16 3.42
N LYS A 94 26.36 -25.02 2.92
CA LYS A 94 27.49 -24.63 2.05
C LYS A 94 27.12 -23.69 0.89
N PRO A 95 25.99 -23.87 0.17
CA PRO A 95 25.61 -22.95 -0.91
C PRO A 95 25.37 -21.52 -0.43
N LEU A 96 24.80 -21.34 0.78
CA LEU A 96 24.55 -20.02 1.37
C LEU A 96 25.84 -19.39 1.90
N LEU A 97 26.76 -20.21 2.40
CA LEU A 97 28.09 -19.74 2.80
C LEU A 97 28.88 -19.21 1.60
N GLN A 98 28.85 -19.94 0.48
CA GLN A 98 29.48 -19.49 -0.77
C GLN A 98 28.86 -18.18 -1.26
N LEU A 99 27.52 -18.08 -1.26
CA LEU A 99 26.83 -16.85 -1.59
C LEU A 99 27.24 -15.68 -0.67
N ALA A 100 27.38 -15.94 0.64
CA ALA A 100 27.81 -14.92 1.59
C ALA A 100 29.23 -14.42 1.28
N VAL A 101 30.15 -15.32 0.95
CA VAL A 101 31.51 -14.96 0.54
C VAL A 101 31.49 -14.16 -0.77
N ASP A 102 30.78 -14.64 -1.79
CA ASP A 102 30.70 -14.00 -3.11
C ASP A 102 30.09 -12.59 -3.05
N LYS A 103 29.15 -12.37 -2.13
CA LYS A 103 28.47 -11.08 -1.92
C LYS A 103 29.09 -10.22 -0.83
N GLY A 104 30.10 -10.72 -0.12
CA GLY A 104 30.71 -10.02 1.02
C GLY A 104 29.77 -9.85 2.21
N TYR A 105 28.80 -10.76 2.39
CA TYR A 105 27.89 -10.75 3.54
C TYR A 105 28.56 -11.29 4.79
N ARG A 106 28.26 -10.67 5.92
CA ARG A 106 28.65 -11.16 7.24
C ARG A 106 27.81 -12.38 7.64
N ILE A 107 28.49 -13.40 8.14
CA ILE A 107 27.88 -14.58 8.78
C ILE A 107 27.90 -14.41 10.30
N ALA A 108 27.06 -15.18 10.99
CA ALA A 108 26.99 -15.16 12.46
C ALA A 108 28.28 -15.68 13.13
N GLU A 109 29.01 -16.56 12.45
CA GLU A 109 30.29 -17.09 12.91
C GLU A 109 31.42 -16.13 12.51
N GLY A 110 31.85 -15.26 13.43
CA GLY A 110 32.93 -14.31 13.17
C GLY A 110 32.95 -13.12 14.13
N ASN A 111 33.53 -12.01 13.67
CA ASN A 111 33.54 -10.76 14.43
C ASN A 111 32.13 -10.19 14.55
N GLU A 112 31.77 -9.80 15.77
CA GLU A 112 30.48 -9.21 16.09
C GLU A 112 30.15 -8.04 15.14
N PRO A 113 28.94 -8.02 14.53
CA PRO A 113 28.52 -6.90 13.72
C PRO A 113 28.45 -5.59 14.53
N PRO A 114 28.78 -4.43 13.92
CA PRO A 114 28.81 -3.16 14.66
C PRO A 114 27.42 -2.77 15.21
N TRP A 115 26.34 -3.21 14.57
CA TRP A 115 24.97 -2.92 15.00
C TRP A 115 24.59 -3.58 16.33
N CYS A 116 25.31 -4.61 16.78
CA CYS A 116 25.09 -5.19 18.10
C CYS A 116 25.44 -4.22 19.24
N SER A 117 26.38 -3.30 18.99
CA SER A 117 26.84 -2.27 19.94
C SER A 117 26.02 -0.97 19.90
N TRP A 118 25.00 -0.88 19.04
CA TRP A 118 24.16 0.33 18.94
C TRP A 118 23.19 0.44 20.12
N GLN A 119 22.77 1.67 20.45
CA GLN A 119 21.77 1.93 21.50
C GLN A 119 20.48 1.11 21.29
N LEU A 120 20.10 0.92 20.02
CA LEU A 120 19.02 0.04 19.58
C LEU A 120 19.61 -0.92 18.53
N PRO A 121 19.87 -2.19 18.86
CA PRO A 121 20.52 -3.14 17.96
C PRO A 121 19.55 -3.65 16.91
N LEU A 122 19.28 -2.83 15.89
CA LEU A 122 18.35 -3.11 14.80
C LEU A 122 19.09 -3.59 13.57
N VAL A 123 19.06 -4.92 13.35
CA VAL A 123 19.65 -5.53 12.14
C VAL A 123 19.01 -4.98 10.86
N TYR A 124 17.72 -4.64 10.89
CA TYR A 124 17.01 -4.14 9.71
C TYR A 124 17.59 -2.81 9.22
N SER A 125 17.82 -1.85 10.12
CA SER A 125 18.43 -0.56 9.78
C SER A 125 19.86 -0.74 9.26
N TYR A 126 20.62 -1.65 9.87
CA TYR A 126 21.97 -1.99 9.41
C TYR A 126 21.98 -2.56 7.99
N ILE A 127 21.09 -3.51 7.69
CA ILE A 127 20.99 -4.10 6.35
C ILE A 127 20.58 -3.05 5.32
N GLN A 128 19.61 -2.20 5.65
CA GLN A 128 19.14 -1.13 4.77
C GLN A 128 20.26 -0.15 4.41
N ASP A 129 21.08 0.25 5.38
CA ASP A 129 22.16 1.20 5.17
C ASP A 129 23.36 0.54 4.43
N ILE A 130 23.89 -0.56 4.98
CA ILE A 130 25.16 -1.14 4.50
C ILE A 130 25.00 -1.94 3.20
N TYR A 131 23.98 -2.80 3.12
CA TYR A 131 23.85 -3.70 1.97
C TYR A 131 22.91 -3.17 0.90
N TRP A 132 21.89 -2.41 1.29
CA TRP A 132 20.94 -1.87 0.33
C TRP A 132 21.24 -0.41 -0.04
N ASN A 133 22.06 0.32 0.71
CA ASN A 133 22.31 1.75 0.48
C ASN A 133 21.01 2.58 0.39
N VAL A 134 20.05 2.28 1.27
CA VAL A 134 18.79 3.01 1.40
C VAL A 134 19.04 4.24 2.28
N GLY A 135 18.57 5.40 1.85
CA GLY A 135 18.73 6.65 2.59
C GLY A 135 18.22 7.84 1.79
N PHE A 136 18.16 8.99 2.46
CA PHE A 136 17.66 10.22 1.84
C PHE A 136 18.48 10.60 0.61
N LEU A 137 17.83 10.61 -0.55
CA LEU A 137 18.35 10.94 -1.88
C LEU A 137 19.57 10.13 -2.36
N ARG A 138 19.94 9.05 -1.68
CA ARG A 138 21.14 8.25 -2.02
C ARG A 138 21.04 7.50 -3.35
N TYR A 139 19.83 7.33 -3.88
CA TYR A 139 19.57 6.57 -5.11
C TYR A 139 19.60 7.40 -6.41
N TYR A 140 19.65 8.73 -6.31
CA TYR A 140 19.49 9.61 -7.46
C TYR A 140 20.77 9.68 -8.29
N GLU A 141 20.93 8.74 -9.21
CA GLU A 141 22.02 8.69 -10.19
C GLU A 141 21.47 8.61 -11.62
N LEU A 142 22.21 9.17 -12.59
CA LEU A 142 21.81 9.14 -14.01
C LEU A 142 21.67 7.70 -14.57
N LYS A 143 22.45 6.76 -14.03
CA LYS A 143 22.38 5.34 -14.42
C LYS A 143 21.01 4.71 -14.09
N GLN A 144 20.27 5.29 -13.16
CA GLN A 144 18.99 4.76 -12.67
C GLN A 144 17.79 5.29 -13.45
N VAL A 145 17.97 6.19 -14.43
CA VAL A 145 16.88 6.77 -15.24
C VAL A 145 15.89 5.72 -15.79
N PRO A 146 16.32 4.55 -16.30
CA PRO A 146 15.38 3.51 -16.74
C PRO A 146 14.41 3.04 -15.64
N ASN A 147 14.88 2.97 -14.38
CA ASN A 147 14.04 2.56 -13.24
C ASN A 147 13.02 3.64 -12.88
N PHE A 148 13.41 4.93 -13.00
CA PHE A 148 12.47 6.04 -12.83
C PHE A 148 11.38 6.03 -13.89
N LEU A 149 11.73 5.73 -15.15
CA LEU A 149 10.75 5.59 -16.23
C LEU A 149 9.77 4.45 -15.96
N LEU A 150 10.24 3.33 -15.41
CA LEU A 150 9.38 2.20 -15.05
C LEU A 150 8.40 2.55 -13.92
N ALA A 151 8.83 3.34 -12.93
CA ALA A 151 7.98 3.73 -11.80
C ALA A 151 7.07 4.94 -12.08
N ALA A 152 7.40 5.73 -13.10
CA ALA A 152 6.70 6.96 -13.43
C ALA A 152 5.17 6.78 -13.61
N PRO A 153 4.66 5.76 -14.32
CA PRO A 153 3.21 5.61 -14.49
C PRO A 153 2.44 5.50 -13.16
N VAL A 154 2.95 4.73 -12.19
CA VAL A 154 2.31 4.58 -10.89
C VAL A 154 2.41 5.87 -10.07
N ALA A 155 3.57 6.53 -10.10
CA ALA A 155 3.76 7.81 -9.42
C ALA A 155 2.81 8.88 -9.97
N ILE A 156 2.72 9.00 -11.30
CA ILE A 156 1.81 9.93 -12.00
C ILE A 156 0.35 9.62 -11.62
N LEU A 157 -0.06 8.36 -11.60
CA LEU A 157 -1.42 7.98 -11.21
C LEU A 157 -1.75 8.41 -9.78
N ILE A 158 -0.84 8.24 -8.83
CA ILE A 158 -1.07 8.66 -7.44
C ILE A 158 -1.09 10.19 -7.32
N VAL A 159 -0.19 10.90 -8.01
CA VAL A 159 -0.19 12.37 -8.04
C VAL A 159 -1.50 12.90 -8.64
N TRP A 160 -1.95 12.32 -9.75
CA TRP A 160 -3.20 12.69 -10.41
C TRP A 160 -4.41 12.37 -9.53
N ALA A 161 -4.45 11.20 -8.89
CA ALA A 161 -5.46 10.83 -7.91
C ALA A 161 -5.53 11.85 -6.77
N THR A 162 -4.36 12.24 -6.24
CA THR A 162 -4.25 13.20 -5.14
C THR A 162 -4.74 14.57 -5.56
N TRP A 163 -4.28 15.06 -6.70
CA TRP A 163 -4.70 16.35 -7.25
C TRP A 163 -6.21 16.42 -7.48
N THR A 164 -6.77 15.37 -8.09
CA THR A 164 -8.20 15.28 -8.39
C THR A 164 -9.03 15.34 -7.11
N TYR A 165 -8.66 14.57 -6.09
CA TYR A 165 -9.40 14.53 -4.84
C TYR A 165 -9.29 15.83 -4.03
N VAL A 166 -8.09 16.40 -3.94
CA VAL A 166 -7.84 17.65 -3.19
C VAL A 166 -8.57 18.82 -3.83
N SER A 167 -8.58 18.89 -5.16
CA SER A 167 -9.29 19.94 -5.91
C SER A 167 -10.81 19.86 -5.70
N THR A 168 -11.37 18.66 -5.59
CA THR A 168 -12.81 18.46 -5.35
C THR A 168 -13.21 18.64 -3.88
N HIS A 169 -12.36 18.25 -2.92
CA HIS A 169 -12.67 18.27 -1.48
C HIS A 169 -11.62 18.99 -0.62
N PRO A 170 -11.33 20.29 -0.86
CA PRO A 170 -10.28 21.01 -0.14
C PRO A 170 -10.55 21.10 1.37
N TRP A 171 -11.83 21.25 1.76
CA TRP A 171 -12.22 21.37 3.17
C TRP A 171 -12.07 20.05 3.96
N LEU A 172 -12.28 18.91 3.31
CA LEU A 172 -12.04 17.60 3.92
C LEU A 172 -10.54 17.38 4.16
N CYS A 173 -9.70 17.86 3.23
CA CYS A 173 -8.24 17.81 3.37
C CYS A 173 -7.77 18.67 4.55
N LEU A 174 -8.31 19.89 4.69
CA LEU A 174 -8.00 20.78 5.82
C LEU A 174 -8.41 20.19 7.18
N THR A 175 -9.49 19.40 7.21
CA THR A 175 -9.97 18.75 8.44
C THR A 175 -9.39 17.35 8.66
N LEU A 176 -8.45 16.92 7.79
CA LEU A 176 -7.85 15.58 7.80
C LEU A 176 -8.88 14.44 7.88
N GLY A 177 -10.09 14.63 7.35
CA GLY A 177 -11.17 13.64 7.46
C GLY A 177 -11.68 13.37 8.89
N MET A 178 -11.23 14.15 9.89
CA MET A 178 -11.54 13.94 11.31
C MET A 178 -12.95 14.45 11.67
N ARG A 179 -13.41 15.52 11.01
CA ARG A 179 -14.71 16.14 11.30
C ARG A 179 -15.70 15.85 10.18
N ARG A 180 -16.60 14.89 10.42
CA ARG A 180 -17.75 14.68 9.55
C ARG A 180 -18.73 15.83 9.78
N SER A 181 -18.88 16.72 8.80
CA SER A 181 -19.85 17.81 8.91
C SER A 181 -21.25 17.23 9.07
N LYS A 182 -21.91 17.53 10.19
CA LYS A 182 -23.29 17.11 10.49
C LYS A 182 -24.28 17.70 9.48
N ASN A 183 -23.92 18.80 8.81
CA ASN A 183 -24.74 19.43 7.76
C ASN A 183 -24.78 18.65 6.43
N SER A 184 -24.00 17.58 6.26
CA SER A 184 -24.05 16.77 5.04
C SER A 184 -25.18 15.72 5.01
N GLU A 185 -26.04 15.66 6.03
CA GLU A 185 -27.28 14.85 5.95
C GLU A 185 -28.31 15.46 4.98
N ASN A 186 -28.20 16.77 4.68
CA ASN A 186 -29.09 17.48 3.76
C ASN A 186 -28.48 17.78 2.37
N LEU A 187 -27.20 17.48 2.14
CA LEU A 187 -26.54 17.73 0.86
C LEU A 187 -26.17 16.38 0.24
N GLU A 188 -26.99 15.98 -0.74
CA GLU A 188 -26.80 14.93 -1.75
C GLU A 188 -26.10 13.63 -1.31
N LYS A 189 -26.77 12.50 -1.54
CA LYS A 189 -26.26 11.13 -1.31
C LYS A 189 -24.74 11.06 -1.59
N PRO A 190 -23.92 10.54 -0.66
CA PRO A 190 -22.46 10.54 -0.83
C PRO A 190 -22.13 9.97 -2.21
N HIS A 191 -21.43 10.74 -3.04
CA HIS A 191 -21.07 10.31 -4.39
C HIS A 191 -20.49 8.90 -4.32
N PRO A 192 -21.14 7.88 -4.92
CA PRO A 192 -20.59 6.55 -4.95
C PRO A 192 -19.29 6.57 -5.76
N GLY A 193 -18.27 5.85 -5.30
CA GLY A 193 -16.99 5.72 -6.00
C GLY A 193 -15.80 6.45 -5.35
N PHE A 194 -14.81 6.78 -6.17
CA PHE A 194 -13.48 7.25 -5.74
C PHE A 194 -13.51 8.58 -4.96
N LEU A 195 -14.47 9.45 -5.28
CA LEU A 195 -14.64 10.76 -4.64
C LEU A 195 -15.28 10.68 -3.25
N SER A 196 -15.58 9.49 -2.72
CA SER A 196 -16.15 9.33 -1.38
C SER A 196 -15.21 9.86 -0.29
N PRO A 197 -15.73 10.48 0.78
CA PRO A 197 -14.93 10.88 1.95
C PRO A 197 -14.13 9.75 2.61
N ARG A 198 -14.56 8.49 2.44
CA ARG A 198 -13.86 7.32 2.99
C ARG A 198 -12.53 7.01 2.28
N VAL A 199 -12.37 7.45 1.04
CA VAL A 199 -11.16 7.22 0.23
C VAL A 199 -10.00 8.08 0.71
N PHE A 200 -10.29 9.21 1.38
CA PHE A 200 -9.31 10.18 1.86
C PHE A 200 -8.13 9.55 2.62
N VAL A 201 -8.39 8.64 3.55
CA VAL A 201 -7.34 8.02 4.38
C VAL A 201 -6.36 7.21 3.53
N TYR A 202 -6.89 6.47 2.56
CA TYR A 202 -6.09 5.66 1.63
C TYR A 202 -5.27 6.52 0.68
N LEU A 203 -5.81 7.68 0.31
CA LEU A 203 -5.13 8.66 -0.54
C LEU A 203 -3.98 9.35 0.20
N VAL A 204 -4.21 9.84 1.42
CA VAL A 204 -3.15 10.42 2.26
C VAL A 204 -2.05 9.40 2.51
N HIS A 205 -2.43 8.16 2.79
CA HIS A 205 -1.48 7.06 2.93
C HIS A 205 -0.66 6.85 1.64
N ALA A 206 -1.32 6.78 0.46
CA ALA A 206 -0.64 6.64 -0.82
C ALA A 206 0.35 7.78 -1.11
N ALA A 207 -0.07 9.03 -0.86
CA ALA A 207 0.77 10.21 -1.06
C ALA A 207 1.97 10.23 -0.10
N ALA A 208 1.76 9.89 1.17
CA ALA A 208 2.84 9.77 2.15
C ALA A 208 3.84 8.68 1.78
N LEU A 209 3.36 7.53 1.31
CA LEU A 209 4.23 6.45 0.83
C LEU A 209 4.99 6.82 -0.44
N LEU A 210 4.37 7.54 -1.37
CA LEU A 210 5.03 8.03 -2.57
C LEU A 210 6.13 9.02 -2.23
N LEU A 211 5.85 9.97 -1.33
CA LEU A 211 6.82 10.95 -0.87
C LEU A 211 8.00 10.28 -0.14
N PHE A 212 7.71 9.44 0.85
CA PHE A 212 8.75 8.74 1.59
C PHE A 212 9.56 7.80 0.68
N GLY A 213 8.88 7.02 -0.15
CA GLY A 213 9.52 6.05 -1.02
C GLY A 213 10.35 6.69 -2.14
N SER A 214 9.93 7.84 -2.68
CA SER A 214 10.74 8.58 -3.66
C SER A 214 11.97 9.22 -3.03
N LEU A 215 11.88 9.71 -1.78
CA LEU A 215 13.00 10.37 -1.12
C LEU A 215 14.00 9.40 -0.51
N CYS A 216 13.52 8.28 0.04
CA CYS A 216 14.31 7.43 0.93
C CYS A 216 14.49 5.99 0.42
N MET A 217 13.75 5.54 -0.60
CA MET A 217 13.84 4.17 -1.12
C MET A 217 14.31 4.15 -2.58
N HIS A 218 14.79 2.99 -3.01
CA HIS A 218 15.08 2.75 -4.42
C HIS A 218 13.79 2.73 -5.23
N VAL A 219 13.78 3.46 -6.35
CA VAL A 219 12.59 3.61 -7.19
C VAL A 219 12.11 2.28 -7.78
N GLN A 220 13.01 1.30 -7.95
CA GLN A 220 12.66 -0.08 -8.31
C GLN A 220 11.66 -0.71 -7.32
N VAL A 221 11.82 -0.46 -6.02
CA VAL A 221 10.96 -1.07 -4.99
C VAL A 221 9.68 -0.26 -4.78
N LEU A 222 9.66 1.00 -5.24
CA LEU A 222 8.56 1.94 -5.02
C LEU A 222 7.22 1.44 -5.61
N THR A 223 7.22 0.93 -6.84
CA THR A 223 5.99 0.44 -7.49
C THR A 223 5.36 -0.72 -6.71
N ARG A 224 6.17 -1.71 -6.32
CA ARG A 224 5.75 -2.84 -5.48
C ARG A 224 5.28 -2.38 -4.11
N PHE A 225 6.02 -1.47 -3.50
CA PHE A 225 5.69 -0.94 -2.19
C PHE A 225 4.32 -0.25 -2.20
N LEU A 226 4.07 0.62 -3.19
CA LEU A 226 2.77 1.28 -3.39
C LEU A 226 1.67 0.27 -3.73
N GLY A 227 1.91 -0.64 -4.67
CA GLY A 227 0.94 -1.64 -5.11
C GLY A 227 0.52 -2.65 -4.02
N SER A 228 1.38 -2.88 -3.03
CA SER A 228 1.09 -3.76 -1.89
C SER A 228 0.48 -3.05 -0.68
N SER A 229 0.75 -1.75 -0.52
CA SER A 229 0.39 -1.00 0.70
C SER A 229 -0.81 -0.08 0.54
N THR A 230 -1.20 0.28 -0.69
CA THR A 230 -2.37 1.14 -0.92
C THR A 230 -3.29 0.63 -2.05
N PRO A 231 -4.62 0.70 -1.87
CA PRO A 231 -5.56 0.32 -2.93
C PRO A 231 -5.74 1.41 -4.00
N ILE A 232 -5.22 2.63 -3.78
CA ILE A 232 -5.39 3.78 -4.68
C ILE A 232 -4.83 3.50 -6.07
N VAL A 233 -3.74 2.74 -6.16
CA VAL A 233 -3.12 2.31 -7.43
C VAL A 233 -4.10 1.54 -8.31
N TYR A 234 -5.14 0.93 -7.73
CA TYR A 234 -6.17 0.19 -8.46
C TYR A 234 -7.49 0.96 -8.56
N TRP A 235 -7.89 1.63 -7.48
CA TRP A 235 -9.18 2.35 -7.44
C TRP A 235 -9.22 3.56 -8.36
N PHE A 236 -8.13 4.32 -8.46
CA PHE A 236 -8.13 5.51 -9.30
C PHE A 236 -8.16 5.18 -10.80
N PRO A 237 -7.36 4.23 -11.33
CA PRO A 237 -7.53 3.77 -12.70
C PRO A 237 -8.92 3.21 -12.99
N ALA A 238 -9.52 2.46 -12.06
CA ALA A 238 -10.89 1.97 -12.23
C ALA A 238 -11.89 3.12 -12.35
N HIS A 239 -11.74 4.17 -11.54
CA HIS A 239 -12.55 5.38 -11.64
C HIS A 239 -12.38 6.10 -12.98
N LEU A 240 -11.15 6.22 -13.49
CA LEU A 240 -10.88 6.81 -14.80
C LEU A 240 -11.52 6.01 -15.94
N LEU A 241 -11.38 4.68 -15.92
CA LEU A 241 -12.02 3.81 -16.92
C LEU A 241 -13.54 3.98 -16.91
N GLN A 242 -14.14 4.01 -15.72
CA GLN A 242 -15.57 4.21 -15.56
C GLN A 242 -16.04 5.60 -16.00
N ASP A 243 -15.22 6.64 -15.79
CA ASP A 243 -15.55 7.98 -16.23
C ASP A 243 -15.39 8.15 -17.75
N GLN A 244 -14.37 7.55 -18.35
CA GLN A 244 -14.07 7.76 -19.76
C GLN A 244 -14.86 6.84 -20.70
N GLU A 245 -15.27 5.66 -20.25
CA GLU A 245 -15.88 4.64 -21.12
C GLU A 245 -17.39 4.47 -20.87
N PRO A 246 -18.26 4.80 -21.83
CA PRO A 246 -19.71 4.68 -21.67
C PRO A 246 -20.18 3.24 -21.47
N LEU A 247 -19.46 2.26 -22.01
CA LEU A 247 -19.71 0.82 -21.82
C LEU A 247 -19.66 0.41 -20.34
N LEU A 248 -18.84 1.08 -19.52
CA LEU A 248 -18.74 0.80 -18.09
C LEU A 248 -19.79 1.58 -17.29
N ARG A 249 -20.14 2.79 -17.71
CA ARG A 249 -21.21 3.59 -17.06
C ARG A 249 -22.58 2.92 -17.15
N SER A 250 -22.92 2.30 -18.29
CA SER A 250 -24.22 1.64 -18.48
C SER A 250 -24.43 0.43 -17.55
N LEU A 251 -23.35 -0.17 -17.06
CA LEU A 251 -23.42 -1.34 -16.16
C LEU A 251 -23.85 -0.97 -14.73
N GLU A 252 -23.50 0.23 -14.25
CA GLU A 252 -23.94 0.73 -12.93
C GLU A 252 -25.41 1.17 -12.92
N THR A 253 -25.92 1.66 -14.06
CA THR A 253 -27.32 2.09 -14.18
C THR A 253 -28.31 0.92 -14.16
N VAL A 254 -27.84 -0.31 -14.32
CA VAL A 254 -28.66 -1.52 -14.21
C VAL A 254 -28.44 -2.13 -12.82
N PRO A 255 -29.42 -2.08 -11.90
CA PRO A 255 -29.33 -2.81 -10.64
C PRO A 255 -29.11 -4.30 -10.95
N TRP A 256 -28.11 -4.93 -10.33
CA TRP A 256 -27.88 -6.37 -10.44
C TRP A 256 -29.11 -7.13 -9.93
N LYS A 257 -30.07 -7.36 -10.82
CA LYS A 257 -31.02 -8.46 -10.72
C LYS A 257 -30.33 -9.65 -11.36
N PRO A 258 -30.35 -10.84 -10.74
CA PRO A 258 -30.04 -12.07 -11.48
C PRO A 258 -31.01 -12.09 -12.66
N LEU A 259 -30.51 -11.91 -13.89
CA LEU A 259 -31.34 -12.11 -15.06
C LEU A 259 -31.77 -13.57 -15.03
N ALA A 260 -33.06 -13.81 -14.79
CA ALA A 260 -33.71 -14.97 -15.35
C ALA A 260 -33.43 -14.93 -16.85
N GLU A 261 -32.96 -16.06 -17.38
CA GLU A 261 -32.80 -16.29 -18.81
C GLU A 261 -34.10 -15.88 -19.51
N ASP A 262 -34.06 -14.80 -20.30
CA ASP A 262 -34.92 -14.55 -21.45
C ASP A 262 -34.57 -13.18 -22.03
N SER A 263 -33.60 -13.16 -22.96
CA SER A 263 -33.35 -12.01 -23.83
C SER A 263 -32.91 -12.49 -25.22
N PRO A 264 -33.41 -11.87 -26.31
CA PRO A 264 -33.30 -12.38 -27.68
C PRO A 264 -31.87 -12.33 -28.24
N PRO A 265 -31.57 -13.08 -29.33
CA PRO A 265 -30.22 -13.33 -29.79
C PRO A 265 -29.67 -12.12 -30.56
N GLY A 266 -28.87 -11.27 -29.90
CA GLY A 266 -28.22 -10.16 -30.62
C GLY A 266 -27.18 -9.34 -29.85
N GLN A 267 -27.25 -9.27 -28.52
CA GLN A 267 -26.27 -8.53 -27.72
C GLN A 267 -25.82 -9.36 -26.52
N LYS A 268 -24.86 -10.27 -26.76
CA LYS A 268 -24.11 -10.86 -25.66
C LYS A 268 -23.20 -9.77 -25.11
N VAL A 269 -23.66 -9.08 -24.07
CA VAL A 269 -22.80 -8.24 -23.23
C VAL A 269 -21.65 -9.15 -22.77
N PRO A 270 -20.39 -8.81 -23.08
CA PRO A 270 -19.28 -9.67 -22.70
C PRO A 270 -19.30 -9.86 -21.18
N ARG A 271 -19.24 -11.12 -20.74
CA ARG A 271 -19.28 -11.51 -19.32
C ARG A 271 -18.18 -10.84 -18.48
N ASN A 272 -17.17 -10.28 -19.14
CA ASN A 272 -16.12 -9.44 -18.57
C ASN A 272 -16.03 -8.11 -19.35
N SER A 273 -16.42 -7.01 -18.72
CA SER A 273 -16.43 -5.67 -19.33
C SER A 273 -15.04 -5.18 -19.74
N ILE A 274 -13.98 -5.59 -19.03
CA ILE A 274 -12.59 -5.25 -19.41
C ILE A 274 -12.22 -5.95 -20.73
N MET A 275 -12.64 -7.20 -20.90
CA MET A 275 -12.42 -7.91 -22.17
C MET A 275 -13.16 -7.21 -23.33
N GLY A 276 -14.36 -6.67 -23.06
CA GLY A 276 -15.09 -5.83 -24.01
C GLY A 276 -14.30 -4.58 -24.44
N LEU A 277 -13.64 -3.90 -23.48
CA LEU A 277 -12.77 -2.77 -23.79
C LEU A 277 -11.53 -3.19 -24.60
N LEU A 278 -10.94 -4.35 -24.31
CA LEU A 278 -9.78 -4.85 -25.04
C LEU A 278 -10.11 -5.22 -26.50
N TYR A 279 -11.27 -5.84 -26.74
CA TYR A 279 -11.74 -6.09 -28.11
C TYR A 279 -12.02 -4.79 -28.87
N ASN A 280 -12.53 -3.78 -28.18
CA ASN A 280 -12.85 -2.47 -28.74
C ASN A 280 -11.71 -1.44 -28.51
N TRP A 281 -10.45 -1.89 -28.42
CA TRP A 281 -9.31 -1.06 -28.04
C TRP A 281 -9.22 0.26 -28.81
N LYS A 282 -9.41 0.21 -30.14
CA LYS A 282 -9.30 1.38 -31.03
C LYS A 282 -10.37 2.45 -30.77
N THR A 283 -11.51 2.07 -30.18
CA THR A 283 -12.60 3.01 -29.87
C THR A 283 -12.52 3.54 -28.44
N CYS A 284 -11.66 2.98 -27.60
CA CYS A 284 -11.43 3.48 -26.23
C CYS A 284 -10.69 4.82 -26.23
N SER A 285 -10.90 5.60 -25.18
CA SER A 285 -10.16 6.84 -24.93
C SER A 285 -8.66 6.58 -24.78
N LEU A 286 -7.85 7.60 -25.08
CA LEU A 286 -6.38 7.52 -24.93
C LEU A 286 -5.98 7.17 -23.48
N VAL A 287 -6.69 7.72 -22.49
CA VAL A 287 -6.46 7.44 -21.06
C VAL A 287 -6.68 5.96 -20.76
N THR A 288 -7.80 5.38 -21.23
CA THR A 288 -8.10 3.95 -21.08
C THR A 288 -7.04 3.08 -21.75
N GLN A 289 -6.63 3.43 -22.97
CA GLN A 289 -5.57 2.71 -23.69
C GLN A 289 -4.24 2.76 -22.92
N CYS A 290 -3.83 3.92 -22.40
CA CYS A 290 -2.60 4.05 -21.62
C CYS A 290 -2.66 3.21 -20.34
N ILE A 291 -3.78 3.25 -19.60
CA ILE A 291 -3.95 2.49 -18.35
C ILE A 291 -3.91 0.99 -18.62
N LEU A 292 -4.77 0.49 -19.51
CA LEU A 292 -4.85 -0.93 -19.81
C LEU A 292 -3.54 -1.44 -20.42
N GLY A 293 -2.93 -0.64 -21.31
CA GLY A 293 -1.65 -0.95 -21.92
C GLY A 293 -0.55 -1.07 -20.88
N TYR A 294 -0.48 -0.14 -19.93
CA TYR A 294 0.48 -0.20 -18.82
C TYR A 294 0.28 -1.47 -17.98
N PHE A 295 -0.93 -1.75 -17.49
CA PHE A 295 -1.17 -2.91 -16.63
C PHE A 295 -0.94 -4.24 -17.35
N LEU A 296 -1.35 -4.37 -18.61
CA LEU A 296 -1.12 -5.57 -19.43
C LEU A 296 0.36 -5.77 -19.72
N THR A 297 1.08 -4.70 -20.09
CA THR A 297 2.51 -4.78 -20.39
C THR A 297 3.30 -5.11 -19.14
N TYR A 298 2.98 -4.47 -18.01
CA TYR A 298 3.63 -4.73 -16.72
C TYR A 298 3.42 -6.18 -16.27
N TRP A 299 2.20 -6.70 -16.42
CA TRP A 299 1.89 -8.08 -16.11
C TRP A 299 2.61 -9.07 -17.04
N LEU A 300 2.58 -8.85 -18.36
CA LEU A 300 3.23 -9.71 -19.34
C LEU A 300 4.75 -9.73 -19.14
N LEU A 301 5.35 -8.55 -19.01
CA LEU A 301 6.79 -8.41 -18.78
C LEU A 301 7.19 -9.08 -17.46
N GLY A 302 6.39 -8.90 -16.41
CA GLY A 302 6.62 -9.57 -15.14
C GLY A 302 6.54 -11.09 -15.23
N LEU A 303 5.58 -11.63 -15.98
CA LEU A 303 5.49 -13.06 -16.23
C LEU A 303 6.72 -13.59 -16.98
N LEU A 304 7.11 -12.92 -18.07
CA LEU A 304 8.27 -13.30 -18.88
C LEU A 304 9.56 -13.30 -18.05
N LEU A 305 9.80 -12.23 -17.29
CA LEU A 305 11.01 -12.11 -16.47
C LEU A 305 11.00 -13.11 -15.32
N HIS A 306 9.85 -13.34 -14.68
CA HIS A 306 9.72 -14.33 -13.61
C HIS A 306 10.03 -15.75 -14.10
N CYS A 307 9.50 -16.15 -15.26
CA CYS A 307 9.78 -17.45 -15.86
C CYS A 307 11.27 -17.65 -16.22
N ASN A 308 12.00 -16.56 -16.44
CA ASN A 308 13.45 -16.57 -16.71
C ASN A 308 14.30 -16.36 -15.44
N PHE A 309 13.70 -16.41 -14.24
CA PHE A 309 14.37 -16.16 -12.96
C PHE A 309 15.08 -14.80 -12.86
N LEU A 310 14.62 -13.82 -13.66
CA LEU A 310 15.14 -12.47 -13.60
C LEU A 310 14.41 -11.67 -12.51
N PRO A 311 15.11 -10.76 -11.82
CA PRO A 311 14.49 -9.91 -10.82
C PRO A 311 13.51 -8.96 -11.52
N TRP A 312 12.22 -9.14 -11.27
CA TRP A 312 11.16 -8.22 -11.67
C TRP A 312 10.47 -7.64 -10.43
N THR A 313 10.07 -6.37 -10.54
CA THR A 313 9.47 -5.57 -9.47
C THR A 313 7.99 -5.86 -9.30
#